data_AF-A0A6C1QFA3-F1
#
_entry.id   AF-A0A6C1QFA3-F1
#
_cell.length_a   1.000
_cell.length_b   1.000
_cell.length_c   1.000
_cell.angle_alpha   90.00
_cell.angle_beta   90.00
_cell.angle_gamma   90.00
#
_symmetry.space_group_name_H-M   'P 1'
#
loop_
_entity.id
_entity.type
_entity.pdbx_description
1 polymer ?
#
loop_
_entity_poly.entity_id
_entity_poly.type
_entity_poly.pdbx_seq_one_letter_code
_entity_poly.pdbx_strand_id
1 'polypeptide(L)' 'MGKAIVKCKIATYAEDTYIVEVPCEKDDIDEVIITRAWQKVKEQEPAVPYGHRSAEILKRIDD' A
#
# COMPACT_ATOMS: atom_id res chain seq x y z
N MET A 1 4.78 17.17 -5.62
CA MET A 1 3.75 16.12 -5.41
C MET A 1 4.36 15.12 -4.44
N GLY A 2 3.77 15.00 -3.25
CA GLY A 2 4.29 14.14 -2.21
C GLY A 2 4.19 12.66 -2.57
N LYS A 3 4.86 11.82 -1.78
CA LYS A 3 4.86 10.38 -1.94
C LYS A 3 4.76 9.68 -0.60
N ALA A 4 4.08 8.55 -0.58
CA ALA A 4 4.01 7.68 0.57
C ALA A 4 4.58 6.29 0.24
N ILE A 5 5.36 5.76 1.18
CA ILE A 5 5.85 4.38 1.15
C ILE A 5 4.94 3.56 2.04
N VAL A 6 4.25 2.58 1.46
CA VAL A 6 3.26 1.76 2.14
C VAL A 6 3.68 0.30 2.08
N LYS A 7 3.65 -0.36 3.24
CA LYS A 7 3.83 -1.79 3.38
C LYS A 7 2.46 -2.45 3.40
N CYS A 8 2.14 -3.20 2.36
CA CYS A 8 0.94 -4.02 2.25
C CYS A 8 1.28 -5.46 2.63
N LYS A 9 0.55 -6.04 3.58
CA LYS A 9 0.73 -7.42 4.02
C LYS A 9 -0.55 -8.22 3.75
N ILE A 10 -0.37 -9.43 3.27
CA ILE A 10 -1.44 -10.42 3.13
C ILE A 10 -1.06 -11.62 3.97
N ALA A 11 -1.76 -11.80 5.07
CA ALA A 11 -1.60 -12.99 5.88
C ALA A 11 -2.25 -14.19 5.16
N THR A 12 -1.41 -14.92 4.42
CA THR A 12 -1.67 -16.24 3.85
C THR A 12 -0.87 -17.29 4.64
N TYR A 13 -0.76 -18.53 4.12
CA TYR A 13 0.17 -19.53 4.66
C TYR A 13 1.65 -19.14 4.53
N ALA A 14 1.99 -18.21 3.62
CA ALA A 14 3.37 -17.82 3.31
C ALA A 14 3.71 -16.36 3.70
N GLU A 15 2.75 -15.61 4.25
CA GLU A 15 2.87 -14.19 4.61
C GLU A 15 3.48 -13.30 3.51
N ASP A 16 2.67 -12.94 2.52
CA ASP A 16 3.12 -12.07 1.43
C ASP A 16 3.22 -10.61 1.90
N THR A 17 4.36 -9.98 1.59
CA THR A 17 4.62 -8.56 1.93
C THR A 17 5.06 -7.79 0.69
N TYR A 18 4.40 -6.66 0.44
CA TYR A 18 4.65 -5.77 -0.68
C TYR A 18 4.99 -4.37 -0.16
N ILE A 19 6.06 -3.79 -0.66
CA ILE A 19 6.42 -2.39 -0.37
C ILE A 19 6.19 -1.60 -1.64
N VAL A 20 5.23 -0.67 -1.61
CA VAL A 20 4.85 0.13 -2.76
C VAL A 20 4.97 1.62 -2.45
N GLU A 21 5.44 2.37 -3.43
CA GLU A 21 5.44 3.83 -3.40
C GLU A 21 4.19 4.34 -4.13
N VAL A 22 3.42 5.23 -3.51
CA VAL A 22 2.24 5.84 -4.11
C VAL A 22 2.28 7.36 -4.01
N PRO A 23 1.72 8.09 -4.99
CA PRO A 23 1.57 9.54 -4.86
C PRO A 23 0.64 9.87 -3.69
N CYS A 24 1.02 10.85 -2.87
CA CYS A 24 0.17 11.41 -1.83
C CYS A 24 0.19 12.94 -1.85
N GLU A 25 -0.96 13.54 -1.63
CA GLU A 25 -1.11 14.95 -1.36
C GLU A 25 -1.03 15.21 0.15
N LYS A 26 -0.72 16.45 0.52
CA LYS A 26 -0.57 16.85 1.92
C LYS A 26 -1.83 16.60 2.75
N ASP A 27 -3.00 16.78 2.12
CA ASP A 27 -4.31 16.63 2.77
C ASP A 27 -4.90 15.22 2.59
N ASP A 28 -4.20 14.30 1.91
CA ASP A 28 -4.68 12.92 1.78
C ASP A 28 -4.72 12.26 3.16
N ILE A 29 -5.87 11.67 3.50
CA ILE A 29 -5.98 10.82 4.69
C ILE A 29 -5.35 9.44 4.44
N ASP A 30 -4.92 8.78 5.51
CA ASP A 30 -4.21 7.50 5.43
C ASP A 30 -4.98 6.42 4.67
N GLU A 31 -6.32 6.40 4.78
CA GLU A 31 -7.17 5.45 4.07
C GLU A 31 -7.09 5.59 2.54
N VAL A 32 -6.97 6.82 2.03
CA VAL A 32 -6.81 7.09 0.60
C VAL A 32 -5.45 6.56 0.11
N ILE A 33 -4.41 6.80 0.90
CA ILE A 33 -3.04 6.35 0.61
C ILE A 33 -2.98 4.82 0.59
N ILE A 34 -3.58 4.17 1.58
CA ILE A 34 -3.67 2.71 1.68
C ILE A 34 -4.45 2.13 0.49
N THR A 35 -5.55 2.78 0.10
CA THR A 35 -6.35 2.35 -1.06
C THR A 35 -5.53 2.39 -2.34
N ARG A 36 -4.79 3.48 -2.58
CA ARG A 36 -3.87 3.60 -3.72
C ARG A 36 -2.76 2.55 -3.69
N ALA A 37 -2.23 2.25 -2.51
CA ALA A 37 -1.21 1.21 -2.35
C ALA A 37 -1.73 -0.16 -2.77
N TRP A 38 -2.95 -0.54 -2.35
CA TRP A 38 -3.57 -1.79 -2.77
C TRP A 38 -3.91 -1.84 -4.26
N GLN A 39 -4.32 -0.72 -4.85
CA GLN A 39 -4.51 -0.63 -6.30
C GLN A 39 -3.20 -0.93 -7.04
N LYS A 40 -2.10 -0.31 -6.60
CA LYS A 40 -0.77 -0.53 -7.19
C LYS A 40 -0.28 -1.96 -7.01
N VAL A 41 -0.52 -2.59 -5.85
CA VAL A 41 -0.21 -4.02 -5.64
C VAL A 41 -1.00 -4.89 -6.62
N LYS A 42 -2.29 -4.61 -6.83
CA LYS A 42 -3.14 -5.36 -7.77
C LYS A 42 -2.70 -5.22 -9.23
N GLU A 43 -2.16 -4.07 -9.61
CA GLU A 43 -1.58 -3.85 -10.94
C GLU A 43 -0.28 -4.63 -11.17
N GLN A 44 0.54 -4.77 -10.13
CA GLN A 44 1.80 -5.52 -10.19
C GLN A 44 1.58 -7.03 -10.11
N GLU A 45 0.62 -7.45 -9.27
CA GLU A 45 0.31 -8.85 -8.99
C GLU A 45 -1.18 -9.09 -9.25
N PRO A 46 -1.59 -9.49 -10.47
CA PRO A 46 -3.00 -9.74 -10.76
C PRO A 46 -3.58 -10.90 -9.94
N ALA A 47 -2.73 -11.79 -9.42
CA ALA A 47 -3.07 -12.93 -8.57
C ALA A 47 -2.89 -12.64 -7.08
N VAL A 48 -3.18 -11.42 -6.61
CA VAL A 48 -3.13 -11.07 -5.18
C VAL A 48 -3.88 -12.13 -4.35
N PRO A 49 -3.20 -12.83 -3.43
CA PRO A 49 -3.82 -13.88 -2.64
C PRO A 49 -5.05 -13.39 -1.86
N TYR A 50 -6.01 -14.30 -1.65
CA TYR A 50 -7.11 -14.07 -0.73
C TYR A 50 -6.65 -14.39 0.69
N GLY A 51 -6.64 -13.38 1.56
CA GLY A 51 -6.15 -13.49 2.92
C GLY A 51 -6.46 -12.23 3.72
N HIS A 52 -6.11 -12.21 5.00
CA HIS A 52 -6.30 -11.02 5.83
C HIS A 52 -5.31 -9.95 5.40
N ARG A 53 -5.83 -8.83 4.88
CA ARG A 53 -5.04 -7.72 4.36
C ARG A 53 -4.82 -6.67 5.43
N SER A 54 -3.58 -6.24 5.61
CA SER A 54 -3.25 -5.07 6.42
C SER A 54 -2.27 -4.18 5.67
N ALA A 55 -2.30 -2.88 5.95
CA ALA A 55 -1.39 -1.93 5.36
C ALA A 55 -0.87 -0.96 6.42
N GLU A 56 0.39 -0.59 6.28
CA GLU A 56 1.08 0.33 7.19
C GLU A 56 1.82 1.37 6.35
N ILE A 57 1.59 2.65 6.64
CA ILE A 57 2.33 3.74 6.00
C ILE A 57 3.67 3.87 6.74
N LEU A 58 4.75 3.48 6.07
CA LEU A 58 6.09 3.52 6.66
C LEU A 58 6.66 4.94 6.67
N LYS A 59 6.33 5.71 5.64
CA LYS A 59 6.83 7.08 5.47
C LYS A 59 5.91 7.88 4.58
N ARG A 60 5.62 9.12 4.98
CA ARG A 60 5.06 10.17 4.12
C ARG A 60 6.15 11.18 3.83
N ILE A 61 6.24 11.58 2.56
CA ILE A 61 7.13 12.62 2.06
C ILE A 61 6.20 13.67 1.47
N ASP A 62 5.77 14.58 2.33
CA ASP A 62 5.01 15.76 1.96
C ASP A 62 6.01 16.82 1.49
N ASP A 63 6.31 16.80 0.20
CA ASP A 63 7.11 17.84 -0.48
C ASP A 63 6.35 19.18 -0.50
#